data_AF-T1DFM1-F1
#
_entry.id   AF-T1DFM1-F1
#
_cell.length_a   1.000
_cell.length_b   1.000
_cell.length_c   1.000
_cell.angle_alpha   90.00
_cell.angle_beta   90.00
_cell.angle_gamma   90.00
#
_symmetry.space_group_name_H-M   'P 1'
#
loop_
_entity.id
_entity.type
_entity.pdbx_description
1 polymer ?
#
loop_
_entity_poly.entity_id
_entity_poly.type
_entity_poly.pdbx_seq_one_letter_code
_entity_poly.pdbx_strand_id
1 'polypeptide(L)'
;MGWKPGSGFIHYNWFQFNEGPLIYLLGIGSQTHPLPPSSWGAWKRGPLITYAGYTFMSCPPLFTHQYLQAWFNLRGLRDHYADYFRDSRYATLANRAMCINLSKRFPDYGPNAWGITASDSAAGYVAWGGPPVPSDINGTLVPCAAGGSIPFAPGRCIRDLMSMGRKYSYLHIYGRYGFVDAFNPLTGWVDKDVLGIDQGITLV
;
A
#
# COMPACT_ATOMS: atom_id res chain seq x y z
N MET A 1 7.32 -7.53 -14.57
CA MET A 1 7.99 -8.84 -14.42
C MET A 1 7.35 -9.83 -15.37
N GLY A 2 8.12 -10.65 -16.11
CA GLY A 2 7.50 -11.56 -17.07
C GLY A 2 8.47 -12.38 -17.92
N TRP A 3 7.91 -13.40 -18.56
CA TRP A 3 8.58 -14.27 -19.51
C TRP A 3 7.73 -14.37 -20.78
N LYS A 4 8.38 -14.40 -21.94
CA LYS A 4 7.73 -14.51 -23.25
C LYS A 4 8.26 -15.75 -23.98
N PRO A 5 7.37 -16.55 -24.60
CA PRO A 5 7.79 -17.60 -25.51
C PRO A 5 8.75 -17.07 -26.59
N GLY A 6 9.82 -17.81 -26.87
CA GLY A 6 10.82 -17.48 -27.88
C GLY A 6 11.82 -16.36 -27.53
N SER A 7 11.48 -15.47 -26.59
CA SER A 7 12.36 -14.35 -26.18
C SER A 7 12.81 -14.38 -24.73
N GLY A 8 12.28 -15.31 -23.92
CA GLY A 8 12.75 -15.54 -22.57
C GLY A 8 12.23 -14.52 -21.56
N PHE A 9 12.98 -14.32 -20.47
CA PHE A 9 12.63 -13.35 -19.44
C PHE A 9 12.86 -11.92 -19.92
N ILE A 10 11.97 -11.01 -19.52
CA ILE A 10 12.20 -9.57 -19.66
C ILE A 10 13.28 -9.12 -18.65
N HIS A 11 13.88 -7.95 -18.86
CA HIS A 11 15.01 -7.46 -18.04
C HIS A 11 14.64 -7.07 -16.60
N TYR A 12 13.37 -6.82 -16.32
CA TYR A 12 12.90 -6.53 -14.96
C TYR A 12 13.04 -7.77 -14.07
N ASN A 13 13.48 -7.60 -12.82
CA ASN A 13 13.56 -8.65 -11.80
C ASN A 13 13.05 -8.17 -10.41
N TRP A 14 12.65 -9.13 -9.54
CA TRP A 14 12.19 -8.88 -8.16
C TRP A 14 13.38 -8.93 -7.19
N PHE A 15 14.32 -7.98 -7.32
CA PHE A 15 15.60 -8.03 -6.61
C PHE A 15 15.64 -7.23 -5.29
N GLN A 16 14.57 -6.48 -4.98
CA GLN A 16 14.51 -5.56 -3.86
C GLN A 16 13.08 -5.52 -3.28
N PHE A 17 12.94 -5.11 -2.01
CA PHE A 17 11.67 -5.04 -1.32
C PHE A 17 10.61 -4.26 -2.11
N ASN A 18 9.45 -4.89 -2.26
CA ASN A 18 8.24 -4.42 -2.94
C ASN A 18 7.09 -5.39 -2.60
N GLU A 19 6.03 -5.44 -3.40
CA GLU A 19 4.88 -6.33 -3.24
C GLU A 19 5.17 -7.81 -3.59
N GLY A 20 6.27 -8.07 -4.29
CA GLY A 20 6.64 -9.37 -4.85
C GLY A 20 7.11 -10.47 -3.89
N PRO A 21 7.49 -10.26 -2.61
CA PRO A 21 7.92 -11.37 -1.75
C PRO A 21 6.92 -12.54 -1.65
N LEU A 22 5.64 -12.28 -1.91
CA LEU A 22 4.58 -13.30 -1.99
C LEU A 22 4.95 -14.44 -2.94
N ILE A 23 5.49 -14.12 -4.11
CA ILE A 23 5.80 -15.13 -5.14
C ILE A 23 6.94 -16.07 -4.71
N TYR A 24 7.85 -15.60 -3.85
CA TYR A 24 8.91 -16.44 -3.29
C TYR A 24 8.35 -17.46 -2.30
N LEU A 25 7.42 -17.05 -1.43
CA LEU A 25 6.77 -17.98 -0.49
C LEU A 25 5.95 -19.03 -1.24
N LEU A 26 5.19 -18.63 -2.26
CA LEU A 26 4.44 -19.56 -3.11
C LEU A 26 5.37 -20.53 -3.84
N GLY A 27 6.46 -20.04 -4.42
CA GLY A 27 7.43 -20.87 -5.11
C GLY A 27 8.14 -21.86 -4.18
N ILE A 28 8.56 -21.43 -2.99
CA ILE A 28 9.16 -22.32 -1.98
C ILE A 28 8.15 -23.37 -1.49
N GLY A 29 6.89 -22.99 -1.33
CA GLY A 29 5.82 -23.89 -0.91
C GLY A 29 5.25 -24.81 -2.00
N SER A 30 5.72 -24.71 -3.25
CA SER A 30 5.22 -25.51 -4.37
C SER A 30 5.60 -26.99 -4.21
N GLN A 31 4.62 -27.89 -4.36
CA GLN A 31 4.84 -29.33 -4.24
C GLN A 31 5.39 -29.97 -5.53
N THR A 32 5.21 -29.32 -6.67
CA THR A 32 5.60 -29.85 -7.99
C THR A 32 6.80 -29.13 -8.59
N HIS A 33 6.95 -27.85 -8.30
CA HIS A 33 8.03 -27.01 -8.82
C HIS A 33 8.62 -26.10 -7.71
N PRO A 34 9.20 -26.69 -6.64
CA PRO A 34 9.70 -25.93 -5.50
C PRO A 34 10.90 -25.05 -5.89
N LEU A 35 10.88 -23.80 -5.44
CA LEU A 35 12.09 -22.98 -5.36
C LEU A 35 12.94 -23.44 -4.18
N PRO A 36 14.28 -23.40 -4.28
CA PRO A 36 15.13 -23.68 -3.13
C PRO A 36 14.90 -22.63 -2.03
N PRO A 37 14.99 -23.00 -0.73
CA PRO A 37 14.82 -22.05 0.38
C PRO A 37 15.75 -20.82 0.29
N SER A 38 16.93 -20.98 -0.33
CA SER A 38 17.86 -19.88 -0.59
C SER A 38 17.29 -18.76 -1.47
N SER A 39 16.25 -19.04 -2.27
CA SER A 39 15.54 -18.02 -3.06
C SER A 39 14.95 -16.92 -2.18
N TRP A 40 14.57 -17.20 -0.93
CA TRP A 40 14.12 -16.16 0.00
C TRP A 40 15.19 -15.11 0.29
N GLY A 41 16.47 -15.50 0.28
CA GLY A 41 17.60 -14.61 0.49
C GLY A 41 18.09 -13.87 -0.77
N ALA A 42 17.47 -14.10 -1.94
CA ALA A 42 17.95 -13.57 -3.22
C ALA A 42 17.60 -12.10 -3.48
N TRP A 43 16.79 -11.47 -2.63
CA TRP A 43 16.33 -10.08 -2.78
C TRP A 43 16.66 -9.21 -1.57
N LYS A 44 16.84 -7.91 -1.80
CA LYS A 44 17.32 -6.96 -0.80
C LYS A 44 16.18 -6.38 0.05
N ARG A 45 16.34 -6.35 1.38
CA ARG A 45 15.41 -5.73 2.34
C ARG A 45 15.78 -4.26 2.57
N GLY A 46 15.52 -3.40 1.59
CA GLY A 46 15.87 -1.99 1.69
C GLY A 46 15.63 -1.19 0.39
N PRO A 47 16.02 0.10 0.36
CA PRO A 47 16.69 0.82 1.44
C PRO A 47 15.78 1.00 2.66
N LEU A 48 16.38 1.12 3.84
CA LEU A 48 15.66 1.58 5.02
C LEU A 48 15.62 3.10 5.01
N ILE A 49 14.45 3.67 5.30
CA ILE A 49 14.28 5.11 5.52
C ILE A 49 13.68 5.34 6.89
N THR A 50 13.87 6.54 7.43
CA THR A 50 13.22 6.97 8.68
C THR A 50 12.35 8.18 8.42
N TYR A 51 11.08 8.09 8.77
CA TYR A 51 10.13 9.20 8.68
C TYR A 51 9.28 9.28 9.95
N ALA A 52 9.18 10.49 10.54
CA ALA A 52 8.42 10.73 11.77
C ALA A 52 8.74 9.72 12.91
N GLY A 53 10.00 9.29 13.01
CA GLY A 53 10.47 8.33 14.02
C GLY A 53 10.25 6.85 13.67
N TYR A 54 9.69 6.53 12.51
CA TYR A 54 9.48 5.16 12.05
C TYR A 54 10.53 4.78 11.01
N THR A 55 11.30 3.72 11.26
CA THR A 55 12.30 3.18 10.33
C THR A 55 11.78 1.92 9.65
N PHE A 56 11.65 1.92 8.33
CA PHE A 56 11.04 0.81 7.57
C PHE A 56 11.68 0.65 6.18
N MET A 57 11.47 -0.50 5.55
CA MET A 57 11.88 -0.76 4.17
C MET A 57 11.07 0.11 3.21
N SER A 58 11.74 1.01 2.51
CA SER A 58 11.10 1.92 1.57
C SER A 58 10.74 1.19 0.28
N CYS A 59 9.45 1.00 0.04
CA CYS A 59 8.91 0.74 -1.29
C CYS A 59 7.56 1.45 -1.44
N PRO A 60 7.54 2.75 -1.77
CA PRO A 60 6.28 3.41 -2.09
C PRO A 60 5.71 2.81 -3.38
N PRO A 61 4.39 2.57 -3.50
CA PRO A 61 3.29 3.00 -2.60
C PRO A 61 2.88 2.00 -1.50
N LEU A 62 1.96 2.39 -0.60
CA LEU A 62 1.67 1.64 0.64
C LEU A 62 1.18 0.18 0.44
N PHE A 63 0.57 -0.14 -0.70
CA PHE A 63 0.10 -1.50 -1.00
C PHE A 63 1.22 -2.56 -0.95
N THR A 64 2.47 -2.16 -1.19
CA THR A 64 3.64 -3.05 -1.16
C THR A 64 3.84 -3.70 0.21
N HIS A 65 3.39 -3.03 1.28
CA HIS A 65 3.42 -3.51 2.66
C HIS A 65 2.17 -4.33 3.04
N GLN A 66 1.15 -4.38 2.18
CA GLN A 66 -0.15 -4.99 2.46
C GLN A 66 -0.30 -6.36 1.77
N TYR A 67 0.00 -6.45 0.47
CA TYR A 67 -0.39 -7.60 -0.36
C TYR A 67 0.18 -8.94 0.10
N LEU A 68 1.43 -8.98 0.57
CA LEU A 68 2.02 -10.19 1.14
C LEU A 68 1.21 -10.71 2.34
N GLN A 69 0.78 -9.79 3.21
CA GLN A 69 0.21 -10.11 4.51
C GLN A 69 -1.31 -10.30 4.48
N ALA A 70 -1.95 -10.04 3.34
CA ALA A 70 -3.31 -10.50 3.05
C ALA A 70 -3.43 -12.03 3.08
N TRP A 71 -2.37 -12.73 2.67
CA TRP A 71 -2.36 -14.19 2.53
C TRP A 71 -1.52 -14.89 3.59
N PHE A 72 -0.49 -14.21 4.11
CA PHE A 72 0.42 -14.78 5.10
C PHE A 72 0.36 -13.99 6.41
N ASN A 73 -0.01 -14.67 7.49
CA ASN A 73 0.03 -14.07 8.83
C ASN A 73 1.48 -14.01 9.34
N LEU A 74 2.12 -12.85 9.20
CA LEU A 74 3.51 -12.63 9.62
C LEU A 74 3.65 -12.11 11.06
N ARG A 75 2.55 -12.05 11.84
CA ARG A 75 2.62 -11.60 13.24
C ARG A 75 3.48 -12.52 14.08
N GLY A 76 4.47 -11.94 14.77
CA GLY A 76 5.42 -12.69 15.60
C GLY A 76 6.44 -13.48 14.80
N LEU A 77 6.45 -13.37 13.47
CA LEU A 77 7.44 -14.00 12.60
C LEU A 77 8.50 -12.99 12.19
N ARG A 78 9.75 -13.45 12.15
CA ARG A 78 10.89 -12.69 11.64
C ARG A 78 11.86 -13.64 10.96
N ASP A 79 12.59 -13.12 9.98
CA ASP A 79 13.79 -13.77 9.50
C ASP A 79 15.04 -13.05 10.05
N HIS A 80 16.20 -13.32 9.47
CA HIS A 80 17.45 -12.67 9.88
C HIS A 80 17.58 -11.21 9.39
N TYR A 81 16.70 -10.77 8.49
CA TYR A 81 16.69 -9.42 7.94
C TYR A 81 15.67 -8.51 8.63
N ALA A 82 14.44 -8.99 8.83
CA ALA A 82 13.32 -8.13 9.23
C ALA A 82 12.21 -8.87 10.00
N ASP A 83 11.49 -8.08 10.78
CA ASP A 83 10.12 -8.35 11.23
C ASP A 83 9.18 -7.62 10.26
N TYR A 84 8.57 -8.34 9.34
CA TYR A 84 7.76 -7.78 8.24
C TYR A 84 6.44 -7.19 8.72
N PHE A 85 5.84 -7.73 9.79
CA PHE A 85 4.61 -7.18 10.34
C PHE A 85 4.89 -5.83 11.02
N ARG A 86 5.98 -5.75 11.80
CA ARG A 86 6.43 -4.48 12.39
C ARG A 86 6.83 -3.48 11.32
N ASP A 87 7.53 -3.91 10.27
CA ASP A 87 7.92 -3.06 9.15
C ASP A 87 6.71 -2.45 8.44
N SER A 88 5.71 -3.25 8.08
CA SER A 88 4.45 -2.76 7.50
C SER A 88 3.71 -1.81 8.44
N ARG A 89 3.70 -2.09 9.75
CA ARG A 89 3.14 -1.15 10.74
C ARG A 89 3.86 0.19 10.74
N TYR A 90 5.17 0.19 10.63
CA TYR A 90 5.96 1.42 10.57
C TYR A 90 5.73 2.18 9.27
N ALA A 91 5.63 1.49 8.12
CA ALA A 91 5.27 2.10 6.85
C ALA A 91 3.86 2.73 6.88
N THR A 92 2.86 2.05 7.44
CA THR A 92 1.51 2.57 7.66
C THR A 92 1.52 3.85 8.50
N LEU A 93 2.22 3.84 9.64
CA LEU A 93 2.28 5.00 10.54
C LEU A 93 3.06 6.17 9.93
N ALA A 94 4.09 5.89 9.15
CA ALA A 94 4.84 6.89 8.40
C ALA A 94 4.00 7.52 7.29
N ASN A 95 3.26 6.72 6.51
CA ASN A 95 2.33 7.22 5.49
C ASN A 95 1.26 8.14 6.11
N ARG A 96 0.65 7.72 7.23
CA ARG A 96 -0.28 8.55 8.00
C ARG A 96 0.35 9.87 8.46
N ALA A 97 1.54 9.80 9.06
CA ALA A 97 2.23 11.00 9.55
C ALA A 97 2.55 11.97 8.41
N MET A 98 2.91 11.43 7.24
CA MET A 98 3.19 12.21 6.05
C MET A 98 1.95 12.95 5.53
N CYS A 99 0.83 12.25 5.37
CA CYS A 99 -0.44 12.88 4.98
C CYS A 99 -0.85 13.98 5.97
N ILE A 100 -0.71 13.75 7.28
CA ILE A 100 -0.99 14.78 8.29
C ILE A 100 -0.09 16.00 8.11
N ASN A 101 1.21 15.83 7.86
CA ASN A 101 2.10 16.98 7.63
C ASN A 101 1.76 17.71 6.32
N LEU A 102 1.25 16.98 5.33
CA LEU A 102 0.74 17.54 4.08
C LEU A 102 -0.55 18.35 4.26
N SER A 103 -1.19 18.33 5.42
CA SER A 103 -2.39 19.17 5.69
C SER A 103 -2.12 20.67 5.55
N LYS A 104 -0.85 21.10 5.65
CA LYS A 104 -0.41 22.48 5.38
C LYS A 104 -0.58 22.90 3.92
N ARG A 105 -0.58 21.93 3.01
CA ARG A 105 -0.77 22.12 1.56
C ARG A 105 -2.16 21.67 1.10
N PHE A 106 -2.68 20.59 1.69
CA PHE A 106 -3.95 19.98 1.33
C PHE A 106 -4.83 19.86 2.59
N PRO A 107 -5.69 20.83 2.90
CA PRO A 107 -6.41 20.92 4.19
C PRO A 107 -7.35 19.74 4.47
N ASP A 108 -7.66 18.94 3.46
CA ASP A 108 -8.46 17.74 3.58
C ASP A 108 -7.72 16.55 4.21
N TYR A 109 -6.39 16.53 4.11
CA TYR A 109 -5.61 15.57 4.86
C TYR A 109 -5.60 15.88 6.36
N GLY A 110 -5.61 14.82 7.17
CA GLY A 110 -5.58 14.96 8.61
C GLY A 110 -5.54 13.64 9.34
N PRO A 111 -5.67 13.67 10.68
CA PRO A 111 -5.57 12.46 11.51
C PRO A 111 -6.65 11.41 11.23
N ASN A 112 -7.77 11.82 10.59
CA ASN A 112 -8.92 10.99 10.25
C ASN A 112 -9.33 11.15 8.77
N ALA A 113 -8.42 11.64 7.92
CA ALA A 113 -8.55 11.54 6.47
C ALA A 113 -7.13 11.49 5.91
N TRP A 114 -6.56 10.30 5.77
CA TRP A 114 -5.21 10.10 5.27
C TRP A 114 -5.13 8.82 4.43
N GLY A 115 -3.97 8.61 3.79
CA GLY A 115 -3.71 7.38 3.06
C GLY A 115 -3.59 7.66 1.59
N ILE A 116 -2.43 7.30 1.07
CA ILE A 116 -2.13 7.27 -0.35
C ILE A 116 -1.42 5.96 -0.68
N THR A 117 -1.76 5.39 -1.82
CA THR A 117 -1.13 4.20 -2.40
C THR A 117 -1.19 4.31 -3.93
N ALA A 118 -1.04 3.26 -4.73
CA ALA A 118 -1.36 3.37 -6.15
C ALA A 118 -2.87 3.37 -6.36
N SER A 119 -3.38 4.19 -7.27
CA SER A 119 -4.81 4.28 -7.57
C SER A 119 -5.03 4.94 -8.93
N ASP A 120 -6.27 4.95 -9.37
CA ASP A 120 -6.71 5.88 -10.39
C ASP A 120 -6.72 7.33 -9.87
N SER A 121 -6.74 8.26 -10.81
CA SER A 121 -6.79 9.71 -10.58
C SER A 121 -7.51 10.40 -11.74
N ALA A 122 -7.83 11.69 -11.56
CA ALA A 122 -8.39 12.51 -12.64
C ALA A 122 -7.51 12.56 -13.91
N ALA A 123 -6.22 12.24 -13.82
CA ALA A 123 -5.27 12.23 -14.93
C ALA A 123 -4.85 10.81 -15.38
N GLY A 124 -5.56 9.76 -14.91
CA GLY A 124 -5.21 8.35 -15.13
C GLY A 124 -4.56 7.71 -13.91
N TYR A 125 -3.91 6.57 -14.09
CA TYR A 125 -3.34 5.80 -12.99
C TYR A 125 -2.06 6.42 -12.41
N VAL A 126 -2.00 6.58 -11.09
CA VAL A 126 -0.87 7.19 -10.38
C VAL A 126 -0.42 6.31 -9.22
N ALA A 127 0.88 6.01 -9.18
CA ALA A 127 1.52 5.46 -8.00
C ALA A 127 1.90 6.61 -7.06
N TRP A 128 0.97 7.08 -6.21
CA TRP A 128 1.08 8.32 -5.39
C TRP A 128 2.27 8.40 -4.43
N GLY A 129 3.13 7.38 -4.38
CA GLY A 129 4.35 7.38 -3.63
C GLY A 129 4.16 7.10 -2.12
N GLY A 130 5.06 7.65 -1.32
CA GLY A 130 5.16 7.48 0.13
C GLY A 130 6.26 8.39 0.65
N PRO A 131 6.70 8.31 1.92
CA PRO A 131 7.86 9.09 2.37
C PRO A 131 9.11 8.74 1.54
N PRO A 132 9.91 9.72 1.06
CA PRO A 132 9.68 11.18 1.11
C PRO A 132 8.56 11.64 0.18
N VAL A 133 7.83 12.69 0.60
CA VAL A 133 6.68 13.27 -0.13
C VAL A 133 6.99 13.43 -1.63
N PRO A 134 6.18 12.85 -2.52
CA PRO A 134 6.38 12.99 -3.95
C PRO A 134 5.91 14.36 -4.46
N SER A 135 6.50 14.82 -5.56
CA SER A 135 6.27 16.18 -6.09
C SER A 135 4.88 16.39 -6.68
N ASP A 136 4.28 15.33 -7.20
CA ASP A 136 2.99 15.29 -7.91
C ASP A 136 1.78 15.02 -7.00
N ILE A 137 2.00 14.88 -5.69
CA ILE A 137 0.91 14.75 -4.72
C ILE A 137 -0.06 15.94 -4.82
N ASN A 138 -1.36 15.67 -4.88
CA ASN A 138 -2.36 16.70 -5.19
C ASN A 138 -3.57 16.74 -4.22
N GLY A 139 -3.50 16.00 -3.12
CA GLY A 139 -4.59 15.91 -2.13
C GLY A 139 -5.58 14.77 -2.35
N THR A 140 -5.36 13.89 -3.34
CA THR A 140 -6.15 12.67 -3.53
C THR A 140 -6.04 11.76 -2.31
N LEU A 141 -7.18 11.22 -1.87
CA LEU A 141 -7.31 10.21 -0.84
C LEU A 141 -7.61 8.88 -1.49
N VAL A 142 -6.92 7.83 -1.04
CA VAL A 142 -7.07 6.46 -1.55
C VAL A 142 -7.51 5.54 -0.41
N PRO A 143 -8.82 5.25 -0.25
CA PRO A 143 -9.35 4.53 0.90
C PRO A 143 -8.69 3.18 1.18
N CYS A 144 -8.26 2.43 0.15
CA CYS A 144 -7.61 1.14 0.34
C CYS A 144 -6.26 1.23 1.10
N ALA A 145 -5.61 2.40 1.10
CA ALA A 145 -4.40 2.64 1.89
C ALA A 145 -4.68 2.47 3.40
N ALA A 146 -5.82 2.99 3.88
CA ALA A 146 -6.27 2.79 5.25
C ALA A 146 -6.89 1.39 5.43
N GLY A 147 -7.73 0.95 4.47
CA GLY A 147 -8.40 -0.36 4.45
C GLY A 147 -7.44 -1.53 4.64
N GLY A 148 -6.49 -1.69 3.72
CA GLY A 148 -5.47 -2.75 3.78
C GLY A 148 -4.49 -2.62 4.95
N SER A 149 -4.53 -1.50 5.69
CA SER A 149 -3.68 -1.25 6.84
C SER A 149 -4.34 -1.51 8.20
N ILE A 150 -5.61 -1.95 8.22
CA ILE A 150 -6.33 -2.27 9.46
C ILE A 150 -5.55 -3.26 10.35
N PRO A 151 -4.94 -4.35 9.84
CA PRO A 151 -4.15 -5.26 10.68
C PRO A 151 -2.98 -4.56 11.40
N PHE A 152 -2.42 -3.51 10.81
CA PHE A 152 -1.22 -2.84 11.32
C PHE A 152 -1.53 -1.67 12.27
N ALA A 153 -2.65 -0.97 12.06
CA ALA A 153 -3.05 0.19 12.86
C ALA A 153 -4.59 0.31 13.02
N PRO A 154 -5.25 -0.70 13.62
CA PRO A 154 -6.71 -0.90 13.50
C PRO A 154 -7.52 0.32 13.94
N GLY A 155 -7.26 0.83 15.15
CA GLY A 155 -7.99 1.99 15.67
C GLY A 155 -7.79 3.28 14.88
N ARG A 156 -6.66 3.43 14.17
CA ARG A 156 -6.39 4.60 13.32
C ARG A 156 -7.06 4.45 11.96
N CYS A 157 -6.95 3.27 11.32
CA CYS A 157 -7.53 2.98 10.01
C CYS A 157 -9.06 2.94 10.03
N ILE A 158 -9.66 2.27 11.03
CA ILE A 158 -11.13 2.19 11.14
C ILE A 158 -11.71 3.59 11.35
N ARG A 159 -11.10 4.39 12.23
CA ARG A 159 -11.54 5.77 12.47
C ARG A 159 -11.41 6.63 11.21
N ASP A 160 -10.34 6.44 10.47
CA ASP A 160 -10.08 7.15 9.22
C ASP A 160 -11.17 6.86 8.17
N LEU A 161 -11.42 5.58 7.87
CA LEU A 161 -12.47 5.16 6.93
C LEU A 161 -13.86 5.65 7.36
N MET A 162 -14.23 5.46 8.64
CA MET A 162 -15.51 5.96 9.16
C MET A 162 -15.63 7.49 9.04
N SER A 163 -14.53 8.21 9.26
CA SER A 163 -14.52 9.67 9.17
C SER A 163 -14.58 10.13 7.73
N MET A 164 -13.90 9.46 6.79
CA MET A 164 -14.03 9.74 5.36
C MET A 164 -15.48 9.55 4.91
N GLY A 165 -16.08 8.38 5.20
CA GLY A 165 -17.44 8.08 4.80
C GLY A 165 -18.49 9.06 5.36
N ARG A 166 -18.24 9.63 6.56
CA ARG A 166 -19.10 10.67 7.15
C ARG A 166 -18.82 12.05 6.58
N LYS A 167 -17.55 12.47 6.54
CA LYS A 167 -17.12 13.82 6.16
C LYS A 167 -17.40 14.08 4.69
N TYR A 168 -17.19 13.09 3.84
CA TYR A 168 -17.27 13.20 2.38
C TYR A 168 -18.47 12.44 1.79
N SER A 169 -19.51 12.18 2.59
CA SER A 169 -20.72 11.50 2.12
C SER A 169 -21.40 12.23 0.95
N TYR A 170 -21.28 13.56 0.92
CA TYR A 170 -21.83 14.42 -0.15
C TYR A 170 -21.16 14.21 -1.52
N LEU A 171 -19.99 13.57 -1.55
CA LEU A 171 -19.29 13.17 -2.78
C LEU A 171 -19.66 11.74 -3.23
N HIS A 172 -20.51 11.03 -2.48
CA HIS A 172 -20.89 9.65 -2.78
C HIS A 172 -19.70 8.67 -2.88
N ILE A 173 -18.67 8.86 -2.05
CA ILE A 173 -17.45 8.03 -2.05
C ILE A 173 -17.64 6.59 -1.55
N TYR A 174 -18.86 6.21 -1.15
CA TYR A 174 -19.19 4.87 -0.69
C TYR A 174 -20.43 4.38 -1.44
N GLY A 175 -20.25 3.36 -2.28
CA GLY A 175 -21.27 2.84 -3.19
C GLY A 175 -21.49 1.35 -3.05
N ARG A 176 -21.96 0.72 -4.15
CA ARG A 176 -22.35 -0.70 -4.19
C ARG A 176 -21.26 -1.66 -3.72
N TYR A 177 -20.00 -1.36 -4.05
CA TYR A 177 -18.87 -2.24 -3.77
C TYR A 177 -18.01 -1.80 -2.59
N GLY A 178 -18.41 -0.75 -1.86
CA GLY A 178 -17.62 -0.16 -0.77
C GLY A 178 -17.16 1.24 -1.14
N PHE A 179 -15.98 1.63 -0.63
CA PHE A 179 -15.37 2.90 -1.00
C PHE A 179 -14.99 2.92 -2.49
N VAL A 180 -15.05 4.09 -3.11
CA VAL A 180 -14.43 4.34 -4.42
C VAL A 180 -12.91 4.11 -4.36
N ASP A 181 -12.29 3.88 -5.51
CA ASP A 181 -10.83 3.67 -5.58
C ASP A 181 -10.05 4.86 -5.04
N ALA A 182 -10.40 6.06 -5.53
CA ALA A 182 -9.81 7.31 -5.08
C ALA A 182 -10.79 8.48 -5.21
N PHE A 183 -10.52 9.55 -4.47
CA PHE A 183 -11.25 10.81 -4.59
C PHE A 183 -10.37 12.00 -4.18
N ASN A 184 -10.66 13.18 -4.71
CA ASN A 184 -9.97 14.42 -4.36
C ASN A 184 -10.98 15.47 -3.89
N PRO A 185 -11.09 15.70 -2.57
CA PRO A 185 -12.05 16.67 -2.02
C PRO A 185 -11.86 18.11 -2.52
N LEU A 186 -10.63 18.50 -2.88
CA LEU A 186 -10.30 19.87 -3.31
C LEU A 186 -10.88 20.17 -4.69
N THR A 187 -10.96 19.16 -5.55
CA THR A 187 -11.50 19.30 -6.92
C THR A 187 -12.93 18.77 -7.04
N GLY A 188 -13.42 18.06 -6.03
CA GLY A 188 -14.68 17.32 -6.09
C GLY A 188 -14.62 16.09 -7.00
N TRP A 189 -13.43 15.71 -7.48
CA TRP A 189 -13.28 14.52 -8.32
C TRP A 189 -13.45 13.25 -7.48
N VAL A 190 -14.18 12.29 -8.04
CA VAL A 190 -14.47 11.00 -7.44
C VAL A 190 -14.32 9.97 -8.55
N ASP A 191 -13.58 8.91 -8.27
CA ASP A 191 -13.45 7.85 -9.25
C ASP A 191 -14.79 7.13 -9.50
N LYS A 192 -15.01 6.75 -10.75
CA LYS A 192 -16.17 6.00 -11.21
C LYS A 192 -15.86 4.51 -11.32
N ASP A 193 -14.58 4.15 -11.37
CA ASP A 193 -14.14 2.78 -11.47
C ASP A 193 -13.96 2.13 -10.09
N VAL A 194 -13.92 0.80 -10.09
CA VAL A 194 -13.65 -0.01 -8.90
C VAL A 194 -12.54 -0.98 -9.27
N LEU A 195 -11.37 -0.77 -8.69
CA LEU A 195 -10.21 -1.61 -8.94
C LEU A 195 -10.23 -2.82 -8.00
N GLY A 196 -10.19 -4.03 -8.59
CA GLY A 196 -10.25 -5.27 -7.82
C GLY A 196 -9.08 -5.45 -6.85
N ILE A 197 -7.91 -4.88 -7.14
CA ILE A 197 -6.73 -4.94 -6.27
C ILE A 197 -6.91 -4.08 -5.01
N ASP A 198 -7.51 -2.90 -5.15
CA ASP A 198 -7.73 -1.94 -4.07
C ASP A 198 -8.96 -2.32 -3.22
N GLN A 199 -10.03 -2.77 -3.88
CA GLN A 199 -11.18 -3.32 -3.19
C GLN A 199 -10.85 -4.63 -2.48
N GLY A 200 -10.04 -5.49 -3.11
CA GLY A 200 -9.61 -6.76 -2.56
C GLY A 200 -8.81 -6.58 -1.27
N ILE A 201 -7.81 -5.71 -1.28
CA ILE A 201 -6.97 -5.49 -0.09
C ILE A 201 -7.73 -4.84 1.07
N THR A 202 -8.82 -4.12 0.79
CA THR A 202 -9.68 -3.52 1.82
C THR A 202 -10.52 -4.58 2.58
N LEU A 203 -10.78 -5.74 1.97
CA LEU A 203 -11.68 -6.77 2.52
C LEU A 203 -10.98 -7.88 3.31
N VAL A 204 -9.67 -8.05 3.15
CA VAL A 204 -8.88 -9.19 3.66
C VAL A 204 -8.08 -8.88 4.91
#